data_AF-A0A4S8P7M2-F1
#
_entry.id   AF-A0A4S8P7M2-F1
#
_cell.length_a   1.000
_cell.length_b   1.000
_cell.length_c   1.000
_cell.angle_alpha   90.00
_cell.angle_beta   90.00
_cell.angle_gamma   90.00
#
_symmetry.space_group_name_H-M   'P 1'
#
loop_
_entity.id
_entity.type
_entity.pdbx_description
1 polymer ?
#
loop_
_entity_poly.entity_id
_entity_poly.type
_entity_poly.pdbx_seq_one_letter_code
_entity_poly.pdbx_strand_id
1 'polypeptide(L)'
;MRNKILPVVLLAALLALFPVPASAEPDEETLEADLAEAIAAVNDAQEQVEAAEDRAADLEGQIEETQARFDELKADLNEYALYLHTEGDLQQTNAILSSTDSRSLIDAMTYTGFLGNERAALLAEAGEVLDELEAEQAAHADQVADAAEALKDAEKAQEDLEEELEELRAEEAAGPGSDGGAPAAESGPGSGGGCTEDDPTTSGCLTPATLHVYNETKEAGFDHYVSCYRSGGSGEHPLGRACDWAANASGFQDVDASGDDKTYGDQLAAWYVNNADALGVEYVIWYRQFWSPGSEWRSYSGVNGTPAGDHTNHVHVSVR
;
A
#
# COMPACT_ATOMS: atom_id res chain seq x y z
N MET A 1 9.18 25.48 -40.16
CA MET A 1 8.56 24.14 -40.31
C MET A 1 7.52 24.03 -39.20
N ARG A 2 6.33 23.46 -39.46
CA ARG A 2 5.22 23.45 -38.48
C ARG A 2 5.60 22.56 -37.30
N ASN A 3 6.16 23.17 -36.26
CA ASN A 3 6.47 22.49 -35.02
C ASN A 3 5.17 22.12 -34.33
N LYS A 4 5.12 20.84 -33.98
CA LYS A 4 4.03 20.21 -33.26
C LYS A 4 4.10 20.75 -31.86
N ILE A 5 3.11 21.55 -31.48
CA ILE A 5 2.77 21.82 -30.09
C ILE A 5 2.55 20.44 -29.46
N LEU A 6 3.53 19.97 -28.68
CA LEU A 6 3.39 18.75 -27.89
C LEU A 6 2.29 19.04 -26.85
N PRO A 7 1.30 18.16 -26.66
CA PRO A 7 0.28 18.39 -25.67
C PRO A 7 0.94 18.27 -24.29
N VAL A 8 0.82 19.33 -23.48
CA VAL A 8 0.97 19.30 -22.03
C VAL A 8 0.16 18.11 -21.51
N VAL A 9 0.84 17.03 -21.15
CA VAL A 9 0.23 15.90 -20.47
C VAL A 9 0.02 16.39 -19.04
N LEU A 10 -1.22 16.79 -18.73
CA LEU A 10 -1.66 16.94 -17.35
C LEU A 10 -1.45 15.59 -16.67
N LEU A 11 -0.38 15.47 -15.87
CA LEU A 11 -0.21 14.40 -14.91
C LEU A 11 -1.27 14.63 -13.83
N ALA A 12 -2.42 13.97 -13.98
CA ALA A 12 -3.45 14.00 -12.98
C ALA A 12 -2.94 13.19 -11.79
N ALA A 13 -2.60 13.89 -10.71
CA ALA A 13 -2.36 13.33 -9.39
C ALA A 13 -3.47 12.32 -9.05
N LEU A 14 -3.14 11.03 -9.09
CA LEU A 14 -3.98 9.97 -8.58
C LEU A 14 -3.85 10.01 -7.06
N LEU A 15 -4.51 10.99 -6.44
CA LEU A 15 -4.79 10.99 -5.01
C LEU A 15 -5.70 9.78 -4.73
N ALA A 16 -5.08 8.63 -4.46
CA ALA A 16 -5.74 7.46 -3.92
C ALA A 16 -6.17 7.79 -2.48
N LEU A 17 -7.34 8.42 -2.36
CA LEU A 17 -8.12 8.39 -1.12
C LEU A 17 -8.56 6.94 -0.92
N PHE A 18 -7.77 6.17 -0.18
CA PHE A 18 -8.21 4.88 0.33
C PHE A 18 -9.46 5.10 1.21
N PRO A 19 -10.61 4.52 0.87
CA PRO A 19 -11.75 4.52 1.76
C PRO A 19 -11.42 3.60 2.92
N VAL A 20 -11.11 4.15 4.10
CA VAL A 20 -11.01 3.38 5.34
C VAL A 20 -12.36 2.71 5.59
N PRO A 21 -12.51 1.39 5.39
CA PRO A 21 -13.76 0.73 5.73
C PRO A 21 -13.83 0.63 7.25
N ALA A 22 -14.89 1.19 7.83
CA ALA A 22 -15.21 0.97 9.23
C ALA A 22 -15.73 -0.47 9.42
N SER A 23 -14.90 -1.37 9.95
CA SER A 23 -15.22 -2.54 10.81
C SER A 23 -14.19 -3.67 10.63
N ALA A 24 -13.83 -4.29 11.75
CA ALA A 24 -12.78 -5.31 11.99
C ALA A 24 -11.38 -4.71 12.20
N GLU A 25 -10.74 -5.12 13.30
CA GLU A 25 -9.28 -4.99 13.44
C GLU A 25 -8.66 -5.69 12.22
N PRO A 26 -7.72 -5.05 11.51
CA PRO A 26 -7.14 -5.65 10.31
C PRO A 26 -6.42 -6.94 10.69
N ASP A 27 -6.76 -8.04 10.03
CA ASP A 27 -6.10 -9.33 10.22
C ASP A 27 -4.79 -9.40 9.42
N GLU A 28 -3.94 -10.38 9.73
CA GLU A 28 -2.63 -10.55 9.09
C GLU A 28 -2.74 -10.61 7.55
N GLU A 29 -3.79 -11.24 7.00
CA GLU A 29 -3.98 -11.39 5.55
C GLU A 29 -4.31 -10.04 4.90
N THR A 30 -5.15 -9.24 5.54
CA THR A 30 -5.49 -7.90 5.06
C THR A 30 -4.27 -6.97 5.10
N LEU A 31 -3.50 -6.96 6.19
CA LEU A 31 -2.28 -6.15 6.29
C LEU A 31 -1.22 -6.58 5.28
N GLU A 32 -1.05 -7.88 5.03
CA GLU A 32 -0.12 -8.37 4.00
C GLU A 32 -0.54 -7.95 2.59
N ALA A 33 -1.84 -7.94 2.29
CA ALA A 33 -2.37 -7.48 1.01
C ALA A 33 -2.17 -5.95 0.83
N ASP A 34 -2.47 -5.17 1.87
CA ASP A 34 -2.30 -3.72 1.87
C ASP A 34 -0.82 -3.34 1.75
N LEU A 35 0.08 -4.07 2.43
CA LEU A 35 1.53 -3.90 2.30
C LEU A 35 2.01 -4.17 0.88
N ALA A 36 1.48 -5.20 0.21
CA ALA A 36 1.82 -5.48 -1.19
C ALA A 36 1.37 -4.35 -2.14
N GLU A 37 0.22 -3.74 -1.89
CA GLU A 37 -0.25 -2.56 -2.63
C GLU A 37 0.62 -1.32 -2.34
N ALA A 38 1.01 -1.09 -1.08
CA ALA A 38 1.90 0.00 -0.70
C ALA A 38 3.29 -0.13 -1.36
N ILE A 39 3.87 -1.33 -1.42
CA ILE A 39 5.12 -1.59 -2.14
C ILE A 39 4.98 -1.27 -3.63
N ALA A 40 3.85 -1.63 -4.26
CA ALA A 40 3.59 -1.27 -5.66
C ALA A 40 3.49 0.26 -5.83
N ALA A 41 2.81 0.95 -4.91
CA ALA A 41 2.70 2.41 -4.92
C ALA A 41 4.05 3.12 -4.77
N VAL A 42 4.95 2.61 -3.92
CA VAL A 42 6.33 3.13 -3.80
C VAL A 42 7.08 2.98 -5.13
N ASN A 43 7.01 1.82 -5.78
CA ASN A 43 7.67 1.61 -7.08
C ASN A 43 7.11 2.57 -8.14
N ASP A 44 5.79 2.70 -8.24
CA ASP A 44 5.14 3.63 -9.17
C ASP A 44 5.49 5.10 -8.89
N ALA A 45 5.67 5.48 -7.62
CA ALA A 45 6.09 6.81 -7.23
C ALA A 45 7.57 7.07 -7.57
N GLN A 46 8.44 6.07 -7.40
CA GLN A 46 9.86 6.15 -7.81
C GLN A 46 9.98 6.35 -9.33
N GLU A 47 9.22 5.60 -10.13
CA GLU A 47 9.20 5.77 -11.59
C GLU A 47 8.72 7.17 -11.99
N GLN A 48 7.75 7.75 -11.28
CA GLN A 48 7.27 9.11 -11.53
C GLN A 48 8.32 10.18 -11.19
N VAL A 49 9.05 10.02 -10.09
CA VAL A 49 10.16 10.90 -9.74
C VAL A 49 11.24 10.85 -10.81
N GLU A 50 11.66 9.65 -11.23
CA GLU A 50 12.67 9.48 -12.29
C GLU A 50 12.21 10.12 -13.60
N ALA A 51 10.96 9.89 -14.02
CA ALA A 51 10.41 10.50 -15.23
C ALA A 51 10.32 12.03 -15.14
N ALA A 52 10.02 12.59 -13.96
CA ALA A 52 9.99 14.02 -13.75
C ALA A 52 11.41 14.62 -13.78
N GLU A 53 12.40 13.98 -13.16
CA GLU A 53 13.80 14.41 -13.22
C GLU A 53 14.36 14.35 -14.66
N ASP A 54 14.07 13.29 -15.40
CA ASP A 54 14.46 13.15 -16.81
C ASP A 54 13.88 14.26 -17.68
N ARG A 55 12.60 14.62 -17.47
CA ARG A 55 11.98 15.73 -18.20
C ARG A 55 12.61 17.07 -17.84
N ALA A 56 12.97 17.29 -16.57
CA ALA A 56 13.65 18.50 -16.13
C ALA A 56 15.03 18.64 -16.80
N ALA A 57 15.77 17.53 -16.93
CA ALA A 57 17.06 17.50 -17.62
C ALA A 57 16.93 17.73 -19.14
N ASP A 58 15.90 17.17 -19.78
CA ASP A 58 15.64 17.41 -21.21
C ASP A 58 15.29 18.89 -21.48
N LEU A 59 14.46 19.50 -20.62
CA LEU A 59 14.13 20.93 -20.70
C LEU A 59 15.36 21.81 -20.50
N GLU A 60 16.22 21.52 -19.52
CA GLU A 60 17.49 22.23 -19.32
C GLU A 60 18.36 22.16 -20.58
N GLY A 61 18.48 20.98 -21.19
CA GLY A 61 19.21 20.82 -22.46
C GLY A 61 18.63 21.63 -23.62
N GLN A 62 17.30 21.68 -23.76
CA GLN A 62 16.63 22.48 -24.79
C GLN A 62 16.82 23.98 -24.59
N ILE A 63 16.82 24.44 -23.33
CA ILE A 63 17.11 25.84 -22.97
C ILE A 63 18.54 26.20 -23.37
N GLU A 64 19.52 25.36 -23.01
CA GLU A 64 20.93 25.60 -23.36
C GLU A 64 21.15 25.67 -24.88
N GLU A 65 20.57 24.74 -25.65
CA GLU A 65 20.66 24.73 -27.11
C GLU A 65 20.02 25.98 -27.73
N THR A 66 18.82 26.34 -27.26
CA THR A 66 18.06 27.49 -27.78
C THR A 66 18.74 28.81 -27.42
N GLN A 67 19.28 28.94 -26.21
CA GLN A 67 20.07 30.09 -25.77
C GLN A 67 21.31 30.27 -26.65
N ALA A 68 22.05 29.20 -26.94
CA ALA A 68 23.21 29.25 -27.82
C ALA A 68 22.83 29.72 -29.23
N ARG A 69 21.69 29.25 -29.76
CA ARG A 69 21.17 29.68 -31.06
C ARG A 69 20.74 31.14 -31.06
N PHE A 70 20.10 31.60 -29.98
CA PHE A 70 19.71 32.99 -29.80
C PHE A 70 20.94 33.92 -29.81
N ASP A 71 21.99 33.56 -29.09
CA ASP A 71 23.23 34.33 -29.03
C ASP A 71 23.97 34.38 -30.39
N GLU A 72 23.96 33.27 -31.14
CA GLU A 72 24.46 33.23 -32.53
C GLU A 72 23.67 34.18 -33.44
N LEU A 73 22.33 34.08 -33.45
CA LEU A 73 21.47 34.95 -34.27
C LEU A 73 21.64 36.44 -33.92
N LYS A 74 21.85 36.75 -32.64
CA LYS A 74 22.12 38.10 -32.17
C LYS A 74 23.47 38.62 -32.67
N ALA A 75 24.51 37.77 -32.69
CA ALA A 75 25.80 38.11 -33.27
C ALA A 75 25.68 38.37 -34.78
N ASP A 76 24.98 37.50 -35.51
CA ASP A 76 24.74 37.62 -36.95
C ASP A 76 23.98 38.90 -37.32
N LEU A 77 22.99 39.29 -36.51
CA LEU A 77 22.23 40.52 -36.69
C LEU A 77 23.11 41.75 -36.45
N ASN A 78 23.97 41.72 -35.43
CA ASN A 78 24.92 42.80 -35.13
C ASN A 78 25.97 42.95 -36.24
N GLU A 79 26.52 41.84 -36.74
CA GLU A 79 27.47 41.86 -37.85
C GLU A 79 26.82 42.44 -39.13
N TYR A 80 25.56 42.05 -39.40
CA TYR A 80 24.80 42.62 -40.50
C TYR A 80 24.61 44.14 -40.37
N ALA A 81 24.20 44.60 -39.19
CA ALA A 81 24.01 46.01 -38.92
C ALA A 81 25.31 46.79 -39.08
N LEU A 82 26.44 46.22 -38.63
CA LEU A 82 27.76 46.81 -38.77
C LEU A 82 28.19 46.88 -40.24
N TYR A 83 28.00 45.82 -41.03
CA TYR A 83 28.23 45.80 -42.47
C TYR A 83 27.41 46.89 -43.18
N LEU A 84 26.11 47.01 -42.87
CA LEU A 84 25.26 48.04 -43.44
C LEU A 84 25.77 49.45 -43.13
N HIS A 85 26.24 49.67 -41.90
CA HIS A 85 26.74 50.97 -41.46
C HIS A 85 28.09 51.35 -42.07
N THR A 86 29.02 50.40 -42.26
CA THR A 86 30.39 50.69 -42.72
C THR A 86 30.55 50.59 -44.24
N GLU A 87 30.04 49.52 -44.84
CA GLU A 87 30.22 49.19 -46.26
C GLU A 87 28.93 49.35 -47.07
N GLY A 88 27.78 49.09 -46.43
CA GLY A 88 26.47 49.13 -47.04
C GLY A 88 26.11 50.50 -47.59
N ASP A 89 26.37 51.59 -46.87
CA ASP A 89 26.09 52.95 -47.34
C ASP A 89 26.87 53.30 -48.61
N LEU A 90 28.15 52.89 -48.71
CA LEU A 90 28.99 53.13 -49.89
C LEU A 90 28.57 52.24 -51.07
N GLN A 91 28.28 50.96 -50.83
CA GLN A 91 27.81 50.05 -51.88
C GLN A 91 26.40 50.38 -52.34
N GLN A 92 25.48 50.74 -51.44
CA GLN A 92 24.15 51.23 -51.80
C GLN A 92 24.26 52.53 -52.57
N THR A 93 25.04 53.51 -52.10
CA THR A 93 25.24 54.76 -52.85
C THR A 93 25.84 54.49 -54.24
N ASN A 94 26.79 53.57 -54.35
CA ASN A 94 27.37 53.20 -55.64
C ASN A 94 26.38 52.44 -56.53
N ALA A 95 25.58 51.51 -55.99
CA ALA A 95 24.51 50.81 -56.70
C ALA A 95 23.38 51.77 -57.14
N ILE A 96 23.11 52.79 -56.32
CA ILE A 96 22.19 53.89 -56.62
C ILE A 96 22.75 54.76 -57.77
N LEU A 97 24.03 55.09 -57.74
CA LEU A 97 24.70 55.90 -58.77
C LEU A 97 24.96 55.13 -60.07
N SER A 98 25.13 53.80 -60.01
CA SER A 98 25.35 52.94 -61.18
C SER A 98 24.06 52.35 -61.76
N SER A 99 22.92 52.56 -61.10
CA SER A 99 21.60 52.11 -61.56
C SER A 99 21.21 52.88 -62.83
N THR A 100 20.96 52.14 -63.91
CA THR A 100 20.51 52.72 -65.19
C THR A 100 18.99 52.85 -65.29
N ASP A 101 18.24 52.26 -64.34
CA ASP A 101 16.79 52.29 -64.27
C ASP A 101 16.27 52.24 -62.82
N SER A 102 15.10 52.83 -62.60
CA SER A 102 14.47 53.00 -61.28
C SER A 102 14.08 51.69 -60.60
N ARG A 103 13.95 50.58 -61.34
CA ARG A 103 13.54 49.28 -60.79
C ARG A 103 14.69 48.58 -60.09
N SER A 104 15.86 48.54 -60.71
CA SER A 104 17.07 47.93 -60.14
C SER A 104 17.48 48.57 -58.81
N LEU A 105 17.22 49.88 -58.69
CA LEU A 105 17.37 50.65 -57.45
C LEU A 105 16.47 50.13 -56.31
N ILE A 106 15.18 49.99 -56.61
CA ILE A 106 14.17 49.56 -55.64
C ILE A 106 14.43 48.10 -55.21
N ASP A 107 14.82 47.22 -56.14
CA ASP A 107 15.10 45.82 -55.84
C ASP A 107 16.26 45.66 -54.86
N ALA A 108 17.36 46.41 -55.03
CA ALA A 108 18.51 46.37 -54.13
C ALA A 108 18.18 46.85 -52.70
N MET A 109 17.42 47.94 -52.58
CA MET A 109 16.96 48.44 -51.28
C MET A 109 15.99 47.47 -50.60
N THR A 110 15.07 46.87 -51.37
CA THR A 110 14.06 45.95 -50.85
C THR A 110 14.69 44.63 -50.38
N TYR A 111 15.67 44.10 -51.11
CA TYR A 111 16.38 42.87 -50.74
C TYR A 111 17.17 43.01 -49.42
N THR A 112 17.82 44.15 -49.22
CA THR A 112 18.55 44.45 -47.98
C THR A 112 17.61 44.54 -46.78
N GLY A 113 16.50 45.28 -46.93
CA GLY A 113 15.48 45.34 -45.88
C GLY A 113 14.86 43.98 -45.57
N PHE A 114 14.63 43.15 -46.59
CA PHE A 114 14.13 41.79 -46.42
C PHE A 114 15.07 40.92 -45.59
N LEU A 115 16.38 40.91 -45.88
CA LEU A 115 17.36 40.11 -45.13
C LEU A 115 17.50 40.55 -43.67
N GLY A 116 17.48 41.87 -43.41
CA GLY A 116 17.49 42.40 -42.05
C GLY A 116 16.24 41.99 -41.26
N ASN A 117 15.06 42.09 -41.88
CA ASN A 117 13.80 41.69 -41.28
C ASN A 117 13.75 40.18 -41.00
N GLU A 118 14.26 39.35 -41.91
CA GLU A 118 14.32 37.89 -41.72
C GLU A 118 15.18 37.50 -40.51
N ARG A 119 16.37 38.12 -40.38
CA ARG A 119 17.27 37.87 -39.24
C ARG A 119 16.67 38.34 -37.92
N ALA A 120 16.04 39.52 -37.92
CA ALA A 120 15.34 40.03 -36.74
C ALA A 120 14.15 39.12 -36.35
N ALA A 121 13.43 38.58 -37.33
CA ALA A 121 12.33 37.64 -37.09
C ALA A 121 12.82 36.32 -36.48
N LEU A 122 13.91 35.73 -37.00
CA LEU A 122 14.50 34.51 -36.44
C LEU A 122 14.99 34.72 -35.00
N LEU A 123 15.61 35.87 -34.70
CA LEU A 123 16.05 36.21 -33.35
C LEU A 123 14.85 36.35 -32.40
N ALA A 124 13.77 37.00 -32.84
CA ALA A 124 12.55 37.13 -32.06
C ALA A 124 11.91 35.76 -31.78
N GLU A 125 11.81 34.89 -32.80
CA GLU A 125 11.29 33.53 -32.66
C GLU A 125 12.12 32.70 -31.67
N ALA A 126 13.46 32.76 -31.75
CA ALA A 126 14.32 32.07 -30.79
C ALA A 126 14.15 32.59 -29.36
N GLY A 127 13.93 33.90 -29.18
CA GLY A 127 13.65 34.49 -27.87
C GLY A 127 12.30 34.04 -27.32
N GLU A 128 11.25 33.98 -28.15
CA GLU A 128 9.93 33.48 -27.75
C GLU A 128 9.99 32.01 -27.30
N VAL A 129 10.73 31.17 -28.03
CA VAL A 129 10.92 29.75 -27.66
C VAL A 129 11.70 29.62 -26.35
N LEU A 130 12.72 30.45 -26.13
CA LEU A 130 13.46 30.45 -24.88
C LEU A 130 12.55 30.82 -23.69
N ASP A 131 11.77 31.90 -23.82
CA ASP A 131 10.82 32.33 -22.80
C ASP A 131 9.78 31.22 -22.49
N GLU A 132 9.32 30.49 -23.52
CA GLU A 132 8.39 29.36 -23.38
C GLU A 132 9.03 28.19 -22.62
N LEU A 133 10.26 27.80 -22.98
CA LEU A 133 11.00 26.72 -22.32
C LEU A 133 11.35 27.05 -20.86
N GLU A 134 11.77 28.28 -20.57
CA GLU A 134 12.04 28.71 -19.19
C GLU A 134 10.78 28.70 -18.33
N ALA A 135 9.63 29.10 -18.90
CA ALA A 135 8.34 29.02 -18.22
C ALA A 135 7.92 27.55 -17.99
N GLU A 136 8.15 26.67 -18.97
CA GLU A 136 7.89 25.23 -18.83
C GLU A 136 8.79 24.60 -17.75
N GLN A 137 10.08 24.93 -17.72
CA GLN A 137 11.02 24.46 -16.69
C GLN A 137 10.59 24.90 -15.29
N ALA A 138 10.16 26.15 -15.14
CA ALA A 138 9.67 26.67 -13.87
C ALA A 138 8.39 25.92 -13.41
N ALA A 139 7.46 25.65 -14.33
CA ALA A 139 6.25 24.88 -14.02
C ALA A 139 6.55 23.40 -13.72
N HIS A 140 7.58 22.84 -14.36
CA HIS A 140 8.00 21.45 -14.17
C HIS A 140 8.73 21.24 -12.84
N ALA A 141 9.41 22.26 -12.32
CA ALA A 141 10.06 22.20 -11.00
C ALA A 141 9.04 21.89 -9.88
N ASP A 142 7.83 22.43 -9.96
CA ASP A 142 6.75 22.11 -9.02
C ASP A 142 6.33 20.63 -9.14
N GLN A 143 6.29 20.08 -10.37
CA GLN A 143 5.95 18.66 -10.58
C GLN A 143 7.00 17.71 -10.00
N VAL A 144 8.28 18.05 -10.08
CA VAL A 144 9.36 17.27 -9.43
C VAL A 144 9.19 17.29 -7.92
N ALA A 145 8.87 18.45 -7.33
CA ALA A 145 8.65 18.57 -5.89
C ALA A 145 7.41 17.78 -5.44
N ASP A 146 6.31 17.86 -6.19
CA ASP A 146 5.08 17.10 -5.91
C ASP A 146 5.31 15.58 -6.02
N ALA A 147 6.05 15.13 -7.03
CA ALA A 147 6.39 13.72 -7.19
C ALA A 147 7.28 13.21 -6.04
N ALA A 148 8.25 14.02 -5.60
CA ALA A 148 9.13 13.67 -4.48
C ALA A 148 8.36 13.58 -3.15
N GLU A 149 7.40 14.47 -2.89
CA GLU A 149 6.55 14.37 -1.69
C GLU A 149 5.61 13.16 -1.78
N ALA A 150 5.05 12.85 -2.95
CA ALA A 150 4.23 11.65 -3.14
C ALA A 150 5.00 10.36 -2.87
N LEU A 151 6.28 10.28 -3.29
CA LEU A 151 7.15 9.16 -2.96
C LEU A 151 7.34 9.01 -1.46
N LYS A 152 7.65 10.11 -0.76
CA LYS A 152 7.84 10.11 0.69
C LYS A 152 6.58 9.69 1.45
N ASP A 153 5.40 10.14 1.00
CA ASP A 153 4.12 9.73 1.58
C ASP A 153 3.86 8.23 1.36
N ALA A 154 4.20 7.70 0.18
CA ALA A 154 4.08 6.27 -0.12
C ALA A 154 5.06 5.41 0.71
N GLU A 155 6.32 5.83 0.84
CA GLU A 155 7.33 5.16 1.67
C GLU A 155 6.89 5.11 3.14
N LYS A 156 6.32 6.22 3.64
CA LYS A 156 5.78 6.26 4.99
C LYS A 156 4.60 5.31 5.17
N ALA A 157 3.67 5.28 4.22
CA ALA A 157 2.53 4.37 4.30
C ALA A 157 2.98 2.89 4.31
N GLN A 158 4.03 2.54 3.56
CA GLN A 158 4.64 1.22 3.61
C GLN A 158 5.24 0.94 5.00
N GLU A 159 6.02 1.87 5.57
CA GLU A 159 6.63 1.72 6.90
C GLU A 159 5.57 1.54 8.00
N ASP A 160 4.52 2.38 7.98
CA ASP A 160 3.41 2.31 8.94
C ASP A 160 2.72 0.92 8.87
N LEU A 161 2.51 0.35 7.67
CA LEU A 161 1.93 -0.99 7.49
C LEU A 161 2.87 -2.12 7.94
N GLU A 162 4.18 -1.99 7.74
CA GLU A 162 5.17 -2.95 8.23
C GLU A 162 5.20 -2.99 9.77
N GLU A 163 5.12 -1.83 10.42
CA GLU A 163 5.03 -1.70 11.88
C GLU A 163 3.73 -2.34 12.41
N GLU A 164 2.58 -2.02 11.83
CA GLU A 164 1.29 -2.61 12.20
C GLU A 164 1.30 -4.15 12.08
N LEU A 165 1.89 -4.68 11.00
CA LEU A 165 2.01 -6.13 10.79
C LEU A 165 2.94 -6.79 11.83
N GLU A 166 4.03 -6.13 12.21
CA GLU A 166 4.93 -6.64 13.25
C GLU A 166 4.28 -6.60 14.64
N GLU A 167 3.57 -5.52 14.98
CA GLU A 167 2.81 -5.42 16.22
C GLU A 167 1.73 -6.50 16.31
N LEU A 168 0.94 -6.70 15.24
CA LEU A 168 -0.08 -7.74 15.19
C LEU A 168 0.54 -9.13 15.42
N ARG A 169 1.64 -9.45 14.73
CA ARG A 169 2.36 -10.73 14.91
C ARG A 169 2.90 -10.90 16.33
N ALA A 170 3.35 -9.82 16.97
CA ALA A 170 3.83 -9.86 18.35
C ALA A 170 2.69 -10.12 19.34
N GLU A 171 1.54 -9.48 19.15
CA GLU A 171 0.32 -9.76 19.93
C GLU A 171 -0.16 -11.20 19.72
N GLU A 172 -0.14 -11.68 18.48
CA GLU A 172 -0.49 -13.05 18.15
C GLU A 172 0.46 -14.09 18.78
N ALA A 173 1.75 -13.77 18.90
CA ALA A 173 2.73 -14.64 19.56
C ALA A 173 2.57 -14.64 21.09
N ALA A 174 2.17 -13.51 21.68
CA ALA A 174 1.95 -13.39 23.11
C ALA A 174 0.70 -14.16 23.59
N GLY A 175 -0.31 -14.31 22.74
CA GLY A 175 -1.59 -14.93 23.10
C GLY A 175 -2.43 -14.09 24.07
N PRO A 176 -3.60 -14.59 24.49
CA PRO A 176 -4.45 -13.87 25.44
C PRO A 176 -3.75 -13.69 26.80
N GLY A 177 -3.33 -12.46 27.12
CA GLY A 177 -2.46 -12.10 28.25
C GLY A 177 -3.09 -12.11 29.65
N SER A 178 -4.10 -12.95 29.90
CA SER A 178 -4.79 -13.07 31.18
C SER A 178 -4.33 -14.32 31.95
N ASP A 179 -4.38 -14.32 33.28
CA ASP A 179 -4.23 -15.53 34.09
C ASP A 179 -5.44 -16.48 33.98
N GLY A 180 -6.43 -16.12 33.16
CA GLY A 180 -7.70 -16.81 32.96
C GLY A 180 -8.74 -16.44 34.02
N GLY A 181 -8.38 -15.69 35.07
CA GLY A 181 -9.27 -15.16 36.12
C GLY A 181 -10.06 -16.20 36.93
N ALA A 182 -9.88 -17.49 36.64
CA ALA A 182 -10.68 -18.60 37.12
C ALA A 182 -9.83 -19.60 37.95
N PRO A 183 -10.44 -20.36 38.87
CA PRO A 183 -9.72 -21.34 39.69
C PRO A 183 -8.98 -22.38 38.85
N ALA A 184 -7.87 -22.90 39.37
CA ALA A 184 -7.11 -23.95 38.71
C ALA A 184 -7.96 -25.23 38.57
N ALA A 185 -7.81 -25.92 37.45
CA ALA A 185 -8.49 -27.17 37.18
C ALA A 185 -7.90 -28.32 38.01
N GLU A 186 -8.75 -29.23 38.44
CA GLU A 186 -8.33 -30.48 39.06
C GLU A 186 -7.79 -31.46 38.00
N SER A 187 -6.83 -32.30 38.41
CA SER A 187 -6.24 -33.27 37.49
C SER A 187 -7.26 -34.35 37.09
N GLY A 188 -7.46 -34.49 35.78
CA GLY A 188 -8.43 -35.42 35.21
C GLY A 188 -7.98 -36.88 35.13
N PRO A 189 -8.85 -37.77 34.62
CA PRO A 189 -8.43 -39.11 34.22
C PRO A 189 -7.30 -39.01 33.18
N GLY A 190 -6.29 -39.89 33.28
CA GLY A 190 -5.14 -39.87 32.38
C GLY A 190 -5.52 -40.03 30.90
N SER A 191 -4.67 -39.54 30.00
CA SER A 191 -4.92 -39.52 28.55
C SER A 191 -5.26 -40.89 27.98
N GLY A 192 -6.17 -40.88 27.00
CA GLY A 192 -6.66 -42.07 26.32
C GLY A 192 -8.02 -42.58 26.80
N GLY A 193 -8.60 -43.47 25.99
CA GLY A 193 -10.00 -43.90 26.12
C GLY A 193 -10.76 -43.65 24.83
N GLY A 194 -11.81 -44.43 24.61
CA GLY A 194 -12.71 -44.20 23.48
C GLY A 194 -13.81 -43.22 23.85
N CYS A 195 -14.63 -42.89 22.85
CA CYS A 195 -15.90 -42.20 23.00
C CYS A 195 -16.88 -43.10 23.79
N THR A 196 -16.85 -43.01 25.12
CA THR A 196 -17.56 -43.94 26.04
C THR A 196 -18.56 -43.26 26.95
N GLU A 197 -18.40 -41.95 27.21
CA GLU A 197 -19.29 -41.18 28.05
C GLU A 197 -20.33 -40.46 27.19
N ASP A 198 -21.53 -40.26 27.71
CA ASP A 198 -22.56 -39.47 27.02
C ASP A 198 -22.11 -38.00 26.92
N ASP A 199 -22.18 -37.42 25.72
CA ASP A 199 -21.88 -36.00 25.51
C ASP A 199 -23.02 -35.13 26.08
N PRO A 200 -22.77 -34.27 27.09
CA PRO A 200 -23.80 -33.39 27.64
C PRO A 200 -24.22 -32.26 26.68
N THR A 201 -23.50 -32.08 25.57
CA THR A 201 -23.69 -30.96 24.63
C THR A 201 -24.40 -31.37 23.33
N THR A 202 -24.36 -32.66 22.97
CA THR A 202 -24.97 -33.20 21.75
C THR A 202 -25.61 -34.57 22.00
N SER A 203 -25.96 -35.32 20.95
CA SER A 203 -26.39 -36.73 21.07
C SER A 203 -25.25 -37.73 20.89
N GLY A 204 -24.00 -37.26 20.98
CA GLY A 204 -22.78 -38.03 20.75
C GLY A 204 -22.20 -38.67 22.00
N CYS A 205 -20.90 -38.94 21.95
CA CYS A 205 -20.14 -39.37 23.11
C CYS A 205 -18.83 -38.58 23.24
N LEU A 206 -18.24 -38.61 24.43
CA LEU A 206 -16.95 -38.02 24.76
C LEU A 206 -16.01 -39.07 25.32
N THR A 207 -14.71 -38.79 25.27
CA THR A 207 -13.76 -39.49 26.14
C THR A 207 -13.96 -39.04 27.59
N PRO A 208 -13.62 -39.88 28.58
CA PRO A 208 -13.65 -39.47 29.99
C PRO A 208 -12.83 -38.21 30.27
N ALA A 209 -11.69 -38.05 29.58
CA ALA A 209 -10.87 -36.84 29.67
C ALA A 209 -11.61 -35.61 29.15
N THR A 210 -12.28 -35.70 28.00
CA THR A 210 -13.03 -34.55 27.45
C THR A 210 -14.25 -34.20 28.29
N LEU A 211 -14.95 -35.20 28.86
CA LEU A 211 -16.03 -34.94 29.82
C LEU A 211 -15.51 -34.26 31.09
N HIS A 212 -14.33 -34.65 31.58
CA HIS A 212 -13.66 -33.96 32.69
C HIS A 212 -13.37 -32.50 32.34
N VAL A 213 -12.76 -32.23 31.19
CA VAL A 213 -12.51 -30.86 30.69
C VAL A 213 -13.81 -30.06 30.63
N TYR A 214 -14.89 -30.63 30.09
CA TYR A 214 -16.20 -29.97 30.05
C TYR A 214 -16.68 -29.53 31.43
N ASN A 215 -16.60 -30.41 32.44
CA ASN A 215 -17.06 -30.12 33.79
C ASN A 215 -16.18 -29.06 34.46
N GLU A 216 -14.86 -29.18 34.38
CA GLU A 216 -13.92 -28.21 34.95
C GLU A 216 -14.13 -26.82 34.33
N THR A 217 -14.32 -26.74 33.01
CA THR A 217 -14.61 -25.47 32.33
C THR A 217 -15.90 -24.83 32.85
N LYS A 218 -16.98 -25.62 33.05
CA LYS A 218 -18.23 -25.12 33.64
C LYS A 218 -18.05 -24.70 35.10
N GLU A 219 -17.29 -25.46 35.89
CA GLU A 219 -17.00 -25.14 37.30
C GLU A 219 -16.14 -23.90 37.46
N ALA A 220 -15.23 -23.65 36.53
CA ALA A 220 -14.43 -22.44 36.41
C ALA A 220 -15.26 -21.18 36.07
N GLY A 221 -16.54 -21.35 35.69
CA GLY A 221 -17.47 -20.25 35.42
C GLY A 221 -17.66 -19.91 33.94
N PHE A 222 -17.05 -20.68 33.03
CA PHE A 222 -17.22 -20.51 31.59
C PHE A 222 -18.47 -21.27 31.12
N ASP A 223 -19.61 -20.58 31.07
CA ASP A 223 -20.92 -21.22 30.95
C ASP A 223 -21.62 -21.03 29.59
N HIS A 224 -20.98 -20.37 28.62
CA HIS A 224 -21.53 -20.18 27.27
C HIS A 224 -21.83 -21.52 26.54
N TYR A 225 -22.57 -21.40 25.44
CA TYR A 225 -22.94 -22.53 24.59
C TYR A 225 -21.69 -23.29 24.12
N VAL A 226 -21.79 -24.61 24.07
CA VAL A 226 -20.69 -25.49 23.72
C VAL A 226 -21.19 -26.65 22.89
N SER A 227 -20.37 -27.11 21.95
CA SER A 227 -20.63 -28.27 21.12
C SER A 227 -19.36 -29.12 21.03
N CYS A 228 -19.42 -30.34 21.55
CA CYS A 228 -18.24 -31.21 21.65
C CYS A 228 -18.21 -32.27 20.55
N TYR A 229 -19.22 -33.12 20.44
CA TYR A 229 -19.22 -34.18 19.44
C TYR A 229 -19.94 -33.80 18.13
N ARG A 230 -19.41 -34.23 16.98
CA ARG A 230 -20.16 -34.29 15.72
C ARG A 230 -19.83 -35.56 14.95
N SER A 231 -20.85 -36.18 14.34
CA SER A 231 -20.65 -37.37 13.52
C SER A 231 -20.12 -37.00 12.14
N GLY A 232 -18.83 -37.25 11.92
CA GLY A 232 -18.15 -37.04 10.64
C GLY A 232 -17.28 -35.78 10.57
N GLY A 233 -16.51 -35.67 9.48
CA GLY A 233 -15.40 -34.72 9.37
C GLY A 233 -14.07 -35.32 9.83
N SER A 234 -13.02 -34.51 9.82
CA SER A 234 -11.68 -34.83 10.34
C SER A 234 -11.47 -34.19 11.72
N GLY A 235 -10.34 -34.51 12.36
CA GLY A 235 -9.95 -33.95 13.65
C GLY A 235 -10.57 -34.67 14.84
N GLU A 236 -10.68 -33.95 15.95
CA GLU A 236 -10.92 -34.55 17.27
C GLU A 236 -12.40 -34.66 17.67
N HIS A 237 -13.29 -33.87 17.06
CA HIS A 237 -14.72 -33.94 17.38
C HIS A 237 -15.36 -35.31 17.11
N PRO A 238 -15.10 -36.00 15.97
CA PRO A 238 -15.67 -37.33 15.74
C PRO A 238 -15.12 -38.40 16.69
N LEU A 239 -14.00 -38.12 17.36
CA LEU A 239 -13.38 -38.99 18.36
C LEU A 239 -13.89 -38.71 19.78
N GLY A 240 -14.72 -37.68 19.96
CA GLY A 240 -15.19 -37.24 21.29
C GLY A 240 -14.07 -36.60 22.11
N ARG A 241 -13.07 -36.00 21.43
CA ARG A 241 -11.83 -35.46 22.01
C ARG A 241 -11.71 -33.94 21.92
N ALA A 242 -12.79 -33.24 21.54
CA ALA A 242 -12.77 -31.79 21.35
C ALA A 242 -14.07 -31.13 21.80
N CYS A 243 -13.98 -29.84 22.13
CA CYS A 243 -15.12 -28.98 22.41
C CYS A 243 -14.92 -27.57 21.82
N ASP A 244 -15.94 -27.08 21.12
CA ASP A 244 -16.03 -25.69 20.66
C ASP A 244 -16.90 -24.91 21.66
N TRP A 245 -16.34 -23.88 22.28
CA TRP A 245 -17.02 -23.02 23.26
C TRP A 245 -17.30 -21.66 22.64
N ALA A 246 -18.58 -21.34 22.43
CA ALA A 246 -18.98 -20.08 21.82
C ALA A 246 -18.47 -18.88 22.65
N ALA A 247 -17.90 -17.90 21.97
CA ALA A 247 -17.49 -16.64 22.59
C ALA A 247 -18.73 -15.83 23.01
N ASN A 248 -19.80 -15.86 22.20
CA ASN A 248 -21.06 -15.18 22.49
C ASN A 248 -22.00 -16.03 23.34
N ALA A 249 -22.63 -15.41 24.35
CA ALA A 249 -23.56 -16.06 25.27
C ALA A 249 -24.80 -16.68 24.59
N SER A 250 -25.22 -16.15 23.44
CA SER A 250 -26.38 -16.64 22.66
C SER A 250 -26.04 -17.83 21.74
N GLY A 251 -24.78 -18.29 21.74
CA GLY A 251 -24.29 -19.39 20.91
C GLY A 251 -23.41 -18.93 19.76
N PHE A 252 -23.03 -19.87 18.88
CA PHE A 252 -22.16 -19.58 17.74
C PHE A 252 -22.79 -18.56 16.80
N GLN A 253 -22.19 -17.36 16.71
CA GLN A 253 -22.60 -16.30 15.79
C GLN A 253 -21.71 -16.32 14.54
N ASP A 254 -22.25 -15.98 13.37
CA ASP A 254 -21.47 -15.85 12.14
C ASP A 254 -20.83 -14.46 12.02
N VAL A 255 -20.18 -14.02 13.09
CA VAL A 255 -19.41 -12.76 13.21
C VAL A 255 -18.23 -12.98 14.13
N ASP A 256 -17.15 -12.24 13.93
CA ASP A 256 -16.00 -12.25 14.84
C ASP A 256 -16.41 -11.76 16.23
N ALA A 257 -15.91 -12.42 17.27
CA ALA A 257 -16.12 -11.99 18.63
C ALA A 257 -15.45 -10.62 18.85
N SER A 258 -16.18 -9.69 19.44
CA SER A 258 -15.67 -8.36 19.80
C SER A 258 -16.12 -7.98 21.20
N GLY A 259 -15.47 -6.97 21.80
CA GLY A 259 -15.84 -6.46 23.12
C GLY A 259 -15.85 -7.55 24.21
N ASP A 260 -16.99 -7.70 24.88
CA ASP A 260 -17.15 -8.66 25.98
C ASP A 260 -17.02 -10.12 25.52
N ASP A 261 -17.46 -10.46 24.29
CA ASP A 261 -17.35 -11.82 23.76
C ASP A 261 -15.88 -12.20 23.50
N LYS A 262 -15.10 -11.25 22.95
CA LYS A 262 -13.65 -11.41 22.75
C LYS A 262 -12.94 -11.58 24.10
N THR A 263 -13.29 -10.74 25.07
CA THR A 263 -12.74 -10.80 26.43
C THR A 263 -13.02 -12.15 27.10
N TYR A 264 -14.24 -12.68 26.94
CA TYR A 264 -14.60 -14.00 27.44
C TYR A 264 -13.76 -15.12 26.79
N GLY A 265 -13.62 -15.09 25.46
CA GLY A 265 -12.82 -16.07 24.73
C GLY A 265 -11.33 -16.01 25.10
N ASP A 266 -10.77 -14.80 25.27
CA ASP A 266 -9.39 -14.61 25.73
C ASP A 266 -9.16 -15.24 27.11
N GLN A 267 -10.07 -15.02 28.06
CA GLN A 267 -9.99 -15.61 29.39
C GLN A 267 -10.09 -17.14 29.35
N LEU A 268 -11.00 -17.69 28.54
CA LEU A 268 -11.19 -19.12 28.41
C LEU A 268 -9.97 -19.81 27.76
N ALA A 269 -9.45 -19.24 26.67
CA ALA A 269 -8.27 -19.75 25.99
C ALA A 269 -7.03 -19.71 26.92
N ALA A 270 -6.82 -18.60 27.62
CA ALA A 270 -5.74 -18.49 28.60
C ALA A 270 -5.89 -19.48 29.76
N TRP A 271 -7.12 -19.68 30.25
CA TRP A 271 -7.39 -20.67 31.30
C TRP A 271 -7.06 -22.10 30.83
N TYR A 272 -7.39 -22.48 29.60
CA TYR A 272 -6.97 -23.77 29.05
C TYR A 272 -5.46 -23.93 28.97
N VAL A 273 -4.74 -22.90 28.53
CA VAL A 273 -3.26 -22.91 28.49
C VAL A 273 -2.67 -23.09 29.88
N ASN A 274 -3.16 -22.32 30.86
CA ASN A 274 -2.66 -22.36 32.24
C ASN A 274 -2.95 -23.69 32.95
N ASN A 275 -3.98 -24.41 32.51
CA ASN A 275 -4.41 -25.68 33.11
C ASN A 275 -4.14 -26.89 32.19
N ALA A 276 -3.36 -26.72 31.12
CA ALA A 276 -3.20 -27.70 30.07
C ALA A 276 -2.73 -29.08 30.57
N ASP A 277 -1.81 -29.10 31.54
CA ASP A 277 -1.30 -30.34 32.13
C ASP A 277 -2.36 -31.08 32.96
N ALA A 278 -3.15 -30.34 33.76
CA ALA A 278 -4.21 -30.92 34.60
C ALA A 278 -5.38 -31.45 33.76
N LEU A 279 -5.70 -30.74 32.67
CA LEU A 279 -6.80 -31.04 31.76
C LEU A 279 -6.42 -32.02 30.65
N GLY A 280 -5.12 -32.30 30.44
CA GLY A 280 -4.66 -33.14 29.34
C GLY A 280 -4.88 -32.51 27.96
N VAL A 281 -4.77 -31.18 27.86
CA VAL A 281 -4.96 -30.44 26.61
C VAL A 281 -3.93 -30.86 25.57
N GLU A 282 -4.40 -31.16 24.36
CA GLU A 282 -3.58 -31.40 23.19
C GLU A 282 -3.25 -30.10 22.45
N TYR A 283 -4.27 -29.28 22.18
CA TYR A 283 -4.13 -27.94 21.61
C TYR A 283 -5.36 -27.08 21.88
N VAL A 284 -5.18 -25.76 21.77
CA VAL A 284 -6.23 -24.73 21.83
C VAL A 284 -6.15 -23.91 20.55
N ILE A 285 -7.30 -23.57 19.97
CA ILE A 285 -7.39 -22.60 18.88
C ILE A 285 -8.36 -21.51 19.31
N TRP A 286 -7.92 -20.26 19.20
CA TRP A 286 -8.73 -19.10 19.51
C TRP A 286 -8.26 -17.91 18.69
N TYR A 287 -9.20 -17.22 18.06
CA TYR A 287 -9.01 -15.94 17.37
C TYR A 287 -7.82 -15.93 16.41
N ARG A 288 -7.81 -16.86 15.44
CA ARG A 288 -6.71 -17.04 14.47
C ARG A 288 -5.37 -17.41 15.10
N GLN A 289 -5.37 -17.95 16.32
CA GLN A 289 -4.15 -18.42 16.98
C GLN A 289 -4.28 -19.89 17.35
N PHE A 290 -3.18 -20.62 17.21
CA PHE A 290 -3.03 -22.01 17.64
C PHE A 290 -2.00 -22.09 18.76
N TRP A 291 -2.31 -22.86 19.79
CA TRP A 291 -1.38 -23.21 20.85
C TRP A 291 -1.39 -24.69 21.16
N SER A 292 -0.23 -25.25 21.51
CA SER A 292 -0.12 -26.59 22.08
C SER A 292 0.98 -26.63 23.16
N PRO A 293 0.90 -27.58 24.11
CA PRO A 293 1.90 -27.66 25.18
C PRO A 293 3.33 -27.78 24.63
N GLY A 294 4.22 -26.93 25.15
CA GLY A 294 5.63 -26.85 24.72
C GLY A 294 5.89 -25.98 23.49
N SER A 295 4.86 -25.29 22.97
CA SER A 295 4.98 -24.28 21.90
C SER A 295 4.47 -22.92 22.38
N GLU A 296 4.92 -21.85 21.72
CA GLU A 296 4.30 -20.52 21.81
C GLU A 296 3.00 -20.49 20.97
N TRP A 297 2.17 -19.45 21.18
CA TRP A 297 1.07 -19.18 20.27
C TRP A 297 1.61 -18.87 18.87
N ARG A 298 0.88 -19.28 17.84
CA ARG A 298 1.23 -19.01 16.44
C ARG A 298 -0.01 -18.71 15.63
N SER A 299 0.16 -17.93 14.57
CA SER A 299 -0.89 -17.66 13.57
C SER A 299 -1.51 -18.97 13.05
N TYR A 300 -2.83 -18.95 12.95
CA TYR A 300 -3.70 -20.02 12.47
C TYR A 300 -4.70 -19.41 11.51
N SER A 301 -4.63 -19.84 10.25
CA SER A 301 -5.66 -19.57 9.26
C SER A 301 -6.56 -20.80 9.12
N GLY A 302 -7.86 -20.57 9.26
CA GLY A 302 -8.87 -21.58 9.03
C GLY A 302 -9.15 -21.80 7.55
N VAL A 303 -10.28 -22.42 7.26
CA VAL A 303 -10.72 -22.67 5.88
C VAL A 303 -11.82 -21.67 5.52
N ASN A 304 -11.63 -20.94 4.42
CA ASN A 304 -12.59 -20.02 3.79
C ASN A 304 -12.80 -18.65 4.45
N GLY A 305 -11.98 -18.21 5.39
CA GLY A 305 -12.07 -16.84 5.93
C GLY A 305 -13.37 -16.56 6.68
N THR A 306 -13.88 -17.56 7.43
CA THR A 306 -15.18 -17.45 8.13
C THR A 306 -14.94 -17.46 9.64
N PRO A 307 -15.77 -16.79 10.46
CA PRO A 307 -15.55 -16.74 11.90
C PRO A 307 -15.45 -18.12 12.57
N ALA A 308 -16.23 -19.08 12.06
CA ALA A 308 -16.16 -20.48 12.52
C ALA A 308 -14.93 -21.23 12.00
N GLY A 309 -14.46 -20.96 10.77
CA GLY A 309 -13.25 -21.59 10.24
C GLY A 309 -11.99 -21.09 10.95
N ASP A 310 -11.94 -19.78 11.19
CA ASP A 310 -10.80 -19.06 11.76
C ASP A 310 -10.84 -18.99 13.30
N HIS A 311 -11.87 -19.58 13.91
CA HIS A 311 -12.06 -19.66 15.36
C HIS A 311 -12.12 -18.29 16.06
N THR A 312 -12.63 -17.28 15.37
CA THR A 312 -12.82 -15.92 15.93
C THR A 312 -14.15 -15.78 16.68
N ASN A 313 -15.08 -16.73 16.55
CA ASN A 313 -16.37 -16.73 17.25
C ASN A 313 -16.49 -17.79 18.38
N HIS A 314 -15.47 -18.65 18.57
CA HIS A 314 -15.44 -19.67 19.61
C HIS A 314 -14.02 -20.12 19.95
N VAL A 315 -13.81 -20.56 21.20
CA VAL A 315 -12.57 -21.21 21.65
C VAL A 315 -12.69 -22.72 21.41
N HIS A 316 -11.78 -23.28 20.62
CA HIS A 316 -11.67 -24.72 20.43
C HIS A 316 -10.60 -25.29 21.37
N VAL A 317 -10.93 -26.40 22.02
CA VAL A 317 -9.97 -27.20 22.80
C VAL A 317 -10.03 -28.66 22.35
N SER A 318 -8.85 -29.24 22.14
CA SER A 318 -8.67 -30.68 21.91
C SER A 318 -7.91 -31.33 23.07
N VAL A 319 -8.24 -32.58 23.37
CA VAL A 319 -7.81 -33.31 24.58
C VAL A 319 -7.17 -34.65 24.22
N ARG A 320 -6.09 -35.02 24.92
CA ARG A 320 -5.28 -36.24 24.67
C ARG A 320 -5.95 -37.55 25.08
#